data_AF-A0A2M8W472-F1
#
_entry.id   AF-A0A2M8W472-F1
#
_cell.length_a   1.000
_cell.length_b   1.000
_cell.length_c   1.000
_cell.angle_alpha   90.00
_cell.angle_beta   90.00
_cell.angle_gamma   90.00
#
_symmetry.space_group_name_H-M   'P 1'
#
loop_
_entity.id
_entity.type
_entity.pdbx_description
1 polymer ?
#
loop_
_entity_poly.entity_id
_entity_poly.type
_entity_poly.pdbx_seq_one_letter_code
_entity_poly.pdbx_strand_id
1 'polypeptide(L)'
;MNGKSGGDGAWVALVAAERDAARRRAGVNRLSTRSDLLNAALAGGSAWDRSTALTFLRTFPGDVPQLLEQLLEIALAGAWARPVSDVIRAAGSAVDTGLFVDVVLRQVRDRDADACARLAWLLVDVGAQVPLAALLAVARDHDDPAVRDVSRELDEAGVTPGHRP
;
A
#
# COMPACT_ATOMS: atom_id res chain seq x y z
N MET A 1 9.56 -37.26 34.38
CA MET A 1 8.81 -35.99 34.54
C MET A 1 9.35 -35.01 33.52
N ASN A 2 8.47 -34.60 32.60
CA ASN A 2 8.76 -34.08 31.27
C ASN A 2 9.27 -32.63 31.27
N GLY A 3 10.21 -32.36 30.37
CA GLY A 3 10.77 -31.03 30.10
C GLY A 3 9.81 -30.14 29.34
N LYS A 4 8.94 -29.44 30.08
CA LYS A 4 7.92 -28.53 29.53
C LYS A 4 8.28 -27.04 29.67
N SER A 5 9.48 -26.70 30.15
CA SER A 5 9.81 -25.37 30.66
C SER A 5 10.46 -24.40 29.66
N GLY A 6 10.94 -24.85 28.50
CA GLY A 6 11.62 -23.98 27.52
C GLY A 6 10.68 -23.16 26.63
N GLY A 7 9.55 -23.73 26.21
CA GLY A 7 8.60 -23.08 25.30
C GLY A 7 7.74 -22.00 25.97
N ASP A 8 7.31 -22.25 27.20
CA ASP A 8 6.45 -21.32 27.95
C ASP A 8 7.19 -20.00 28.27
N GLY A 9 8.49 -20.06 28.56
CA GLY A 9 9.32 -18.87 28.80
C GLY A 9 9.55 -18.02 27.55
N ALA A 10 9.83 -18.66 26.41
CA ALA A 10 10.03 -17.96 25.13
C ALA A 10 8.73 -17.28 24.65
N TRP A 11 7.59 -17.95 24.81
CA TRP A 11 6.27 -17.37 24.50
C TRP A 11 5.95 -16.15 25.39
N VAL A 12 6.18 -16.26 26.71
CA VAL A 12 5.96 -15.13 27.64
C VAL A 12 6.85 -13.93 27.28
N ALA A 13 8.12 -14.17 26.91
CA ALA A 13 9.03 -13.12 26.47
C ALA A 13 8.53 -12.44 25.18
N LEU A 14 8.04 -13.21 24.21
CA LEU A 14 7.46 -12.66 22.98
C LEU A 14 6.23 -11.79 23.27
N VAL A 15 5.30 -12.25 24.11
CA VAL A 15 4.11 -11.47 24.49
C VAL A 15 4.50 -10.17 25.20
N ALA A 16 5.52 -10.19 26.05
CA ALA A 16 6.02 -8.98 26.71
C ALA A 16 6.61 -7.98 25.69
N ALA A 17 7.38 -8.47 24.71
CA ALA A 17 7.93 -7.65 23.64
C ALA A 17 6.83 -7.02 22.77
N GLU A 18 5.79 -7.78 22.40
CA GLU A 18 4.66 -7.26 21.62
C GLU A 18 3.87 -6.19 22.38
N ARG A 19 3.65 -6.36 23.68
CA ARG A 19 3.00 -5.33 24.52
C ARG A 19 3.83 -4.05 24.60
N ASP A 20 5.14 -4.18 24.67
CA ASP A 20 6.06 -3.05 24.68
C ASP A 20 6.09 -2.33 23.33
N ALA A 21 6.14 -3.08 22.23
CA ALA A 21 6.01 -2.54 20.88
C ALA A 21 4.66 -1.82 20.68
N ALA A 22 3.54 -2.40 21.11
CA ALA A 22 2.22 -1.78 21.04
C ALA A 22 2.16 -0.45 21.81
N ARG A 23 2.75 -0.39 23.02
CA ARG A 23 2.84 0.86 23.79
C ARG A 23 3.66 1.93 23.06
N ARG A 24 4.81 1.57 22.47
CA ARG A 24 5.61 2.51 21.67
C ARG A 24 4.87 3.01 20.44
N ARG A 25 4.20 2.13 19.69
CA ARG A 25 3.36 2.52 18.54
C ARG A 25 2.26 3.49 18.97
N ALA A 26 1.56 3.21 20.08
CA ALA A 26 0.55 4.14 20.60
C ALA A 26 1.15 5.51 20.99
N GLY A 27 2.39 5.54 21.50
CA GLY A 27 3.14 6.78 21.74
C GLY A 27 3.39 7.57 20.46
N VAL A 28 3.92 6.92 19.41
CA VAL A 28 4.14 7.54 18.09
C VAL A 28 2.82 8.05 17.49
N ASN A 29 1.72 7.31 17.66
CA ASN A 29 0.41 7.69 17.14
C ASN A 29 -0.13 9.02 17.71
N ARG A 30 0.38 9.46 18.87
CA ARG A 30 -0.02 10.71 19.52
C ARG A 30 0.90 11.89 19.21
N LEU A 31 1.99 11.67 18.47
CA LEU A 31 2.90 12.75 18.10
C LEU A 31 2.26 13.65 17.05
N SER A 32 2.40 14.97 17.21
CA SER A 32 1.98 15.94 16.19
C SER A 32 2.83 15.89 14.93
N THR A 33 4.07 15.41 15.03
CA THR A 33 5.03 15.25 13.92
C THR A 33 5.02 13.86 13.30
N ARG A 34 4.02 13.03 13.64
CA ARG A 34 3.92 11.63 13.19
C ARG A 34 4.01 11.50 11.67
N SER A 35 3.33 12.38 10.96
CA SER A 35 3.30 12.42 9.50
C SER A 35 4.68 12.65 8.88
N ASP A 36 5.46 13.59 9.43
CA ASP A 36 6.82 13.89 8.96
C ASP A 36 7.77 12.72 9.21
N LEU A 37 7.64 12.08 10.39
CA LEU A 37 8.42 10.88 10.73
C LEU A 37 8.13 9.73 9.78
N LEU A 38 6.86 9.49 9.45
CA LEU A 38 6.45 8.44 8.51
C LEU A 38 6.95 8.72 7.10
N ASN A 39 6.83 9.97 6.63
CA ASN A 39 7.34 10.36 5.32
C ASN A 39 8.86 10.13 5.22
N ALA A 40 9.62 10.54 6.23
CA ALA A 40 11.07 10.31 6.28
C ALA A 40 11.43 8.81 6.25
N ALA A 41 10.72 7.99 7.05
CA ALA A 41 10.92 6.55 7.09
C ALA A 41 10.60 5.85 5.75
N LEU A 42 9.61 6.35 5.02
CA LEU A 42 9.21 5.82 3.71
C LEU A 42 10.19 6.22 2.59
N ALA A 43 10.60 7.50 2.52
CA ALA A 43 11.46 8.04 1.47
C ALA A 43 12.93 7.61 1.59
N GLY A 44 13.53 7.81 2.76
CA GLY A 44 14.98 7.75 2.94
C GLY A 44 15.45 6.80 4.04
N GLY A 45 14.51 6.11 4.70
CA GLY A 45 14.82 5.16 5.76
C GLY A 45 15.46 3.86 5.25
N SER A 46 16.00 3.09 6.20
CA SER A 46 16.42 1.71 5.95
C SER A 46 15.22 0.83 5.56
N ALA A 47 15.48 -0.38 5.05
CA ALA A 47 14.42 -1.37 4.83
C ALA A 47 13.63 -1.67 6.12
N TRP A 48 14.28 -1.60 7.28
CA TRP A 48 13.64 -1.75 8.59
C TRP A 48 12.73 -0.59 8.93
N ASP A 49 13.15 0.65 8.66
CA ASP A 49 12.32 1.84 8.89
C ASP A 49 11.07 1.80 8.01
N ARG A 50 11.24 1.48 6.72
CA ARG A 50 10.12 1.37 5.78
C ARG A 50 9.14 0.26 6.18
N SER A 51 9.64 -0.93 6.52
CA SER A 51 8.81 -2.04 7.00
C SER A 51 8.04 -1.66 8.28
N THR A 52 8.70 -0.97 9.20
CA THR A 52 8.09 -0.50 10.45
C THR A 52 7.02 0.56 10.18
N ALA A 53 7.28 1.51 9.28
CA ALA A 53 6.32 2.55 8.88
C ALA A 53 5.08 1.94 8.20
N LEU A 54 5.25 0.98 7.29
CA LEU A 54 4.12 0.29 6.64
C LEU A 54 3.32 -0.54 7.64
N THR A 55 3.98 -1.25 8.56
CA THR A 55 3.31 -1.96 9.66
C THR A 55 2.51 -1.01 10.56
N PHE A 56 3.09 0.16 10.84
CA PHE A 56 2.43 1.21 11.61
C PHE A 56 1.19 1.74 10.89
N LEU A 57 1.30 2.12 9.61
CA LEU A 57 0.21 2.64 8.79
C LEU A 57 -0.94 1.63 8.61
N ARG A 58 -0.62 0.34 8.52
CA ARG A 58 -1.65 -0.72 8.52
C ARG A 58 -2.46 -0.76 9.83
N THR A 59 -1.84 -0.40 10.95
CA THR A 59 -2.48 -0.37 12.27
C THR A 59 -3.19 0.97 12.53
N PHE A 60 -2.63 2.07 12.05
CA PHE A 60 -3.11 3.43 12.22
C PHE A 60 -3.17 4.15 10.85
N PRO A 61 -4.23 3.94 10.07
CA PRO A 61 -4.26 4.39 8.67
C PRO A 61 -4.53 5.89 8.49
N GLY A 62 -4.56 6.68 9.57
CA GLY A 62 -4.95 8.09 9.52
C GLY A 62 -4.06 8.96 8.63
N ASP A 63 -2.79 8.61 8.44
CA ASP A 63 -1.86 9.34 7.56
C ASP A 63 -1.83 8.78 6.13
N VAL A 64 -2.59 7.72 5.80
CA VAL A 64 -2.54 7.13 4.46
C VAL A 64 -2.97 8.10 3.35
N PRO A 65 -4.04 8.92 3.50
CA PRO A 65 -4.46 9.83 2.42
C PRO A 65 -3.38 10.82 2.00
N GLN A 66 -2.67 11.40 2.97
CA GLN A 66 -1.59 12.37 2.74
C GLN A 66 -0.28 11.72 2.26
N LEU A 67 -0.08 10.42 2.50
CA LEU A 67 1.10 9.67 2.06
C LEU A 67 0.84 8.83 0.79
N LEU A 68 -0.36 8.92 0.21
CA LEU A 68 -0.81 8.03 -0.86
C LEU A 68 0.13 8.02 -2.07
N GLU A 69 0.57 9.21 -2.50
CA GLU A 69 1.49 9.35 -3.63
C GLU A 69 2.81 8.63 -3.38
N GLN A 70 3.40 8.84 -2.21
CA GLN A 70 4.64 8.17 -1.81
C GLN A 70 4.47 6.66 -1.67
N LEU A 71 3.32 6.20 -1.16
CA LEU A 71 3.00 4.78 -1.06
C LEU A 71 2.95 4.13 -2.45
N LEU A 72 2.31 4.77 -3.44
CA LEU A 72 2.27 4.26 -4.80
C LEU A 72 3.66 4.22 -5.44
N GLU A 73 4.49 5.26 -5.28
CA GLU A 73 5.89 5.22 -5.74
C GLU A 73 6.68 4.04 -5.16
N ILE A 74 6.51 3.77 -3.87
CA ILE A 74 7.14 2.63 -3.19
C ILE A 74 6.63 1.29 -3.74
N ALA A 75 5.34 1.19 -4.02
CA ALA A 75 4.78 -0.01 -4.62
C ALA A 75 5.32 -0.25 -6.04
N LEU A 76 5.46 0.81 -6.84
CA LEU A 76 5.97 0.75 -8.20
C LEU A 76 7.44 0.34 -8.27
N ALA A 77 8.22 0.58 -7.21
CA ALA A 77 9.59 0.06 -7.05
C ALA A 77 9.66 -1.47 -6.81
N GLY A 78 8.52 -2.16 -6.75
CA GLY A 78 8.41 -3.63 -6.82
C GLY A 78 8.53 -4.36 -5.48
N ALA A 79 9.59 -4.12 -4.71
CA ALA A 79 9.87 -4.88 -3.48
C ALA A 79 8.82 -4.69 -2.36
N TRP A 80 8.00 -3.64 -2.47
CA TRP A 80 7.07 -3.21 -1.41
C TRP A 80 5.62 -3.19 -1.87
N ALA A 81 5.31 -3.69 -3.07
CA ALA A 81 3.95 -3.66 -3.62
C ALA A 81 2.92 -4.29 -2.66
N ARG A 82 3.18 -5.52 -2.18
CA ARG A 82 2.25 -6.20 -1.27
C ARG A 82 2.09 -5.49 0.08
N PRO A 83 3.16 -5.12 0.80
CA PRO A 83 3.05 -4.30 2.01
C PRO A 83 2.26 -3.00 1.82
N VAL A 84 2.45 -2.30 0.70
CA VAL A 84 1.70 -1.08 0.38
C VAL A 84 0.22 -1.38 0.14
N SER A 85 -0.11 -2.42 -0.63
CA SER A 85 -1.50 -2.82 -0.84
C SER A 85 -2.22 -3.10 0.48
N ASP A 86 -1.54 -3.76 1.43
CA ASP A 86 -2.10 -4.02 2.76
C ASP A 86 -2.37 -2.73 3.54
N VAL A 87 -1.51 -1.71 3.41
CA VAL A 87 -1.71 -0.38 4.01
C VAL A 87 -2.91 0.34 3.38
N ILE A 88 -2.99 0.38 2.05
CA ILE A 88 -4.08 1.05 1.33
C ILE A 88 -5.41 0.35 1.65
N ARG A 89 -5.43 -0.98 1.67
CA ARG A 89 -6.61 -1.78 2.03
C ARG A 89 -7.05 -1.52 3.47
N ALA A 90 -6.11 -1.40 4.40
CA ALA A 90 -6.40 -1.08 5.81
C ALA A 90 -6.96 0.34 5.98
N ALA A 91 -6.57 1.29 5.13
CA ALA A 91 -7.16 2.62 5.13
C ALA A 91 -8.61 2.62 4.62
N GLY A 92 -8.92 1.76 3.66
CA GLY A 92 -10.28 1.56 3.16
C GLY A 92 -10.93 2.89 2.77
N SER A 93 -12.09 3.20 3.38
CA SER A 93 -12.84 4.43 3.10
C SER A 93 -12.20 5.71 3.64
N ALA A 94 -11.08 5.65 4.37
CA ALA A 94 -10.36 6.85 4.80
C ALA A 94 -9.66 7.56 3.63
N VAL A 95 -9.39 6.83 2.54
CA VAL A 95 -8.86 7.42 1.32
C VAL A 95 -10.03 7.91 0.47
N ASP A 96 -10.10 9.22 0.27
CA ASP A 96 -11.08 9.81 -0.65
C ASP A 96 -10.89 9.25 -2.06
N THR A 97 -12.00 8.88 -2.70
CA THR A 97 -11.95 8.23 -4.02
C THR A 97 -11.46 9.20 -5.11
N GLY A 98 -11.85 10.48 -5.04
CA GLY A 98 -11.40 11.50 -5.99
C GLY A 98 -9.90 11.74 -5.86
N LEU A 99 -9.41 11.90 -4.63
CA LEU A 99 -7.97 12.01 -4.35
C LEU A 99 -7.20 10.80 -4.88
N PHE A 100 -7.72 9.59 -4.70
CA PHE A 100 -7.04 8.38 -5.18
C PHE A 100 -6.97 8.36 -6.71
N VAL A 101 -8.06 8.71 -7.40
CA VAL A 101 -8.06 8.87 -8.87
C VAL A 101 -6.99 9.87 -9.29
N ASP A 102 -6.98 11.06 -8.69
CA ASP A 102 -6.02 12.12 -9.06
C ASP A 102 -4.57 11.69 -8.86
N VAL A 103 -4.27 11.01 -7.76
CA VAL A 103 -2.92 10.49 -7.48
C VAL A 103 -2.54 9.40 -8.49
N VAL A 104 -3.44 8.45 -8.78
CA VAL A 104 -3.21 7.38 -9.77
C VAL A 104 -2.93 7.94 -11.15
N LEU A 105 -3.72 8.91 -11.61
CA LEU A 105 -3.56 9.49 -12.94
C LEU A 105 -2.27 10.31 -13.06
N ARG A 106 -1.88 11.03 -12.00
CA ARG A 106 -0.56 11.70 -11.95
C ARG A 106 0.59 10.71 -12.03
N GLN A 107 0.44 9.54 -11.41
CA GLN A 107 1.48 8.51 -11.40
C GLN A 107 1.72 7.87 -12.77
N VAL A 108 0.75 7.90 -13.71
CA VAL A 108 0.89 7.21 -15.01
C VAL A 108 1.17 8.15 -16.19
N ARG A 109 0.96 9.47 -16.02
CA ARG A 109 1.09 10.47 -17.11
C ARG A 109 2.39 10.35 -17.94
N ASP A 110 3.51 9.99 -17.30
CA ASP A 110 4.82 9.91 -17.95
C ASP A 110 5.54 8.58 -17.69
N ARG A 111 4.80 7.50 -17.41
CA ARG A 111 5.39 6.19 -17.08
C ARG A 111 5.20 5.17 -18.21
N ASP A 112 6.03 4.13 -18.17
CA ASP A 112 5.97 3.01 -19.10
C ASP A 112 4.79 2.05 -18.83
N ALA A 113 4.57 1.14 -19.78
CA ALA A 113 3.56 0.08 -19.67
C ALA A 113 3.73 -0.78 -18.41
N ASP A 114 4.96 -1.04 -18.01
CA ASP A 114 5.33 -1.81 -16.83
C ASP A 114 4.80 -1.17 -15.53
N ALA A 115 5.02 0.14 -15.35
CA ALA A 115 4.50 0.87 -14.22
C ALA A 115 2.97 0.97 -14.27
N CYS A 116 2.39 1.17 -15.46
CA CYS A 116 0.93 1.16 -15.65
C CYS A 116 0.32 -0.19 -15.23
N ALA A 117 0.92 -1.31 -15.66
CA ALA A 117 0.49 -2.66 -15.29
C ALA A 117 0.63 -2.91 -13.78
N ARG A 118 1.78 -2.55 -13.18
CA ARG A 118 1.98 -2.66 -11.72
C ARG A 118 0.93 -1.88 -10.94
N LEU A 119 0.59 -0.67 -11.38
CA LEU A 119 -0.43 0.14 -10.74
C LEU A 119 -1.82 -0.48 -10.92
N ALA A 120 -2.17 -0.95 -12.12
CA ALA A 120 -3.44 -1.61 -12.39
C ALA A 120 -3.63 -2.83 -11.47
N TRP A 121 -2.63 -3.72 -11.38
CA TRP A 121 -2.67 -4.88 -10.49
C TRP A 121 -2.75 -4.51 -9.01
N LEU A 122 -2.08 -3.42 -8.58
CA LEU A 122 -2.24 -2.91 -7.22
C LEU A 122 -3.68 -2.48 -6.96
N LEU A 123 -4.30 -1.73 -7.88
CA LEU A 123 -5.69 -1.27 -7.75
C LEU A 123 -6.69 -2.43 -7.71
N VAL A 124 -6.41 -3.50 -8.45
CA VAL A 124 -7.15 -4.77 -8.37
C VAL A 124 -7.01 -5.38 -6.98
N ASP A 125 -5.78 -5.53 -6.48
CA ASP A 125 -5.50 -6.15 -5.17
C ASP A 125 -6.16 -5.41 -4.01
N VAL A 126 -6.23 -4.07 -4.06
CA VAL A 126 -6.88 -3.26 -3.02
C VAL A 126 -8.38 -3.04 -3.25
N GLY A 127 -8.92 -3.52 -4.38
CA GLY A 127 -10.34 -3.39 -4.73
C GLY A 127 -10.76 -1.96 -5.11
N ALA A 128 -9.83 -1.12 -5.57
CA ALA A 128 -10.06 0.26 -5.94
C ALA A 128 -10.62 0.38 -7.37
N GLN A 129 -11.88 -0.02 -7.54
CA GLN A 129 -12.54 -0.13 -8.85
C GLN A 129 -12.64 1.20 -9.60
N VAL A 130 -12.96 2.30 -8.90
CA VAL A 130 -13.10 3.63 -9.52
C VAL A 130 -11.74 4.17 -10.01
N PRO A 131 -10.67 4.19 -9.19
CA PRO A 131 -9.34 4.49 -9.67
C PRO A 131 -8.86 3.56 -10.80
N LEU A 132 -9.17 2.26 -10.74
CA LEU A 132 -8.82 1.31 -11.79
C LEU A 132 -9.50 1.67 -13.12
N ALA A 133 -10.80 1.94 -13.10
CA ALA A 133 -11.53 2.34 -14.30
C ALA A 133 -10.96 3.63 -14.92
N ALA A 134 -10.60 4.61 -14.09
CA ALA A 134 -9.99 5.85 -14.53
C ALA A 134 -8.61 5.62 -15.19
N LEU A 135 -7.78 4.78 -14.56
CA LEU A 135 -6.49 4.38 -15.11
C LEU A 135 -6.65 3.70 -16.48
N LEU A 136 -7.55 2.73 -16.60
CA LEU A 136 -7.76 2.00 -17.85
C LEU A 136 -8.33 2.88 -18.96
N ALA A 137 -9.17 3.87 -18.63
CA ALA A 137 -9.64 4.85 -19.61
C ALA A 137 -8.47 5.65 -20.21
N VAL A 138 -7.56 6.15 -19.36
CA VAL A 138 -6.36 6.87 -19.83
C VAL A 138 -5.41 5.95 -20.59
N ALA A 139 -5.22 4.71 -20.12
CA ALA A 139 -4.33 3.75 -20.78
C ALA A 139 -4.77 3.43 -22.21
N ARG A 140 -6.08 3.34 -22.48
CA ARG A 140 -6.63 3.06 -23.83
C ARG A 140 -6.36 4.19 -24.84
N ASP A 141 -6.33 5.43 -24.36
CA ASP A 141 -6.09 6.61 -25.19
C ASP A 141 -4.61 7.00 -25.24
N HIS A 142 -3.72 6.19 -24.65
CA HIS A 142 -2.29 6.46 -24.59
C HIS A 142 -1.60 6.27 -25.96
N ASP A 143 -0.58 7.09 -26.24
CA ASP A 143 0.18 7.05 -27.49
C ASP A 143 1.03 5.78 -27.62
N ASP A 144 1.56 5.29 -26.49
CA ASP A 144 2.32 4.04 -26.40
C ASP A 144 1.38 2.81 -26.52
N PRO A 145 1.54 1.98 -27.58
CA PRO A 145 0.79 0.74 -27.72
C PRO A 145 0.91 -0.23 -26.54
N ALA A 146 2.07 -0.30 -25.89
CA ALA A 146 2.29 -1.20 -24.77
C ALA A 146 1.46 -0.79 -23.54
N VAL A 147 1.25 0.52 -23.34
CA VAL A 147 0.36 1.03 -22.29
C VAL A 147 -1.10 0.70 -22.60
N ARG A 148 -1.52 0.79 -23.87
CA ARG A 148 -2.87 0.37 -24.29
C ARG A 148 -3.12 -1.11 -24.04
N ASP A 149 -2.10 -1.94 -24.25
CA ASP A 149 -2.19 -3.38 -24.07
C ASP A 149 -2.46 -3.81 -22.61
N VAL A 150 -2.08 -2.98 -21.62
CA VAL A 150 -2.40 -3.23 -20.20
C VAL A 150 -3.90 -3.39 -19.97
N SER A 151 -4.74 -2.57 -20.61
CA SER A 151 -6.20 -2.73 -20.49
C SER A 151 -6.67 -4.07 -21.05
N ARG A 152 -6.09 -4.51 -22.17
CA ARG A 152 -6.47 -5.77 -22.81
C ARG A 152 -6.05 -6.96 -21.96
N GLU A 153 -4.85 -6.94 -21.38
CA GLU A 153 -4.38 -8.00 -20.49
C GLU A 153 -5.27 -8.17 -19.25
N LEU A 154 -5.74 -7.06 -18.66
CA LEU A 154 -6.70 -7.14 -17.55
C LEU A 154 -8.06 -7.70 -17.98
N ASP A 155 -8.56 -7.30 -19.16
CA ASP A 155 -9.80 -7.83 -19.73
C ASP A 155 -9.68 -9.35 -19.99
N GLU A 156 -8.54 -9.80 -20.54
CA GLU A 156 -8.22 -11.22 -20.76
C GLU A 156 -8.09 -12.01 -19.46
N ALA A 157 -7.59 -11.37 -18.39
CA ALA A 157 -7.56 -11.94 -17.04
C ALA A 157 -8.93 -11.96 -16.34
N GLY A 158 -10.00 -11.48 -17.00
CA GLY A 158 -11.35 -11.43 -16.44
C GLY A 158 -11.56 -10.31 -15.41
N VAL A 159 -10.65 -9.34 -15.35
CA VAL A 159 -10.71 -8.20 -14.45
C VAL A 159 -11.47 -7.07 -15.12
N THR A 160 -12.79 -7.02 -14.93
CA THR A 160 -13.63 -5.91 -15.42
C THR A 160 -13.98 -4.95 -14.29
N PRO A 161 -13.70 -3.63 -14.44
CA PRO A 161 -14.14 -2.65 -13.47
C PRO A 161 -15.67 -2.64 -13.37
N GLY A 162 -16.22 -3.09 -12.26
CA GLY A 162 -17.67 -3.06 -12.01
C GLY A 162 -18.40 -4.41 -11.93
N HIS A 163 -17.73 -5.55 -12.05
CA HIS A 163 -18.34 -6.84 -11.72
C HIS A 163 -17.98 -7.25 -10.28
N ARG A 164 -18.92 -7.07 -9.34
CA ARG A 164 -18.88 -7.82 -8.07
C ARG A 164 -19.61 -9.15 -8.28
N PRO A 165 -19.09 -10.29 -7.76
CA PRO A 165 -19.97 -11.40 -7.42
C PRO A 165 -20.96 -11.01 -6.31
#